data_AF-A0A2P6RLB8-F1
#
_entry.id   AF-A0A2P6RLB8-F1
#
_cell.length_a   1.000
_cell.length_b   1.000
_cell.length_c   1.000
_cell.angle_alpha   90.00
_cell.angle_beta   90.00
_cell.angle_gamma   90.00
#
_symmetry.space_group_name_H-M   'P 1'
#
loop_
_entity.id
_entity.type
_entity.pdbx_description
1 polymer ?
#
loop_
_entity_poly.entity_id
_entity_poly.type
_entity_poly.pdbx_seq_one_letter_code
_entity_poly.pdbx_strand_id
1 'polypeptide(L)'
;MYNFNNDTFRYEDLCNLALKFYPMDFSSSDMLALDMECGYFLTDIQRDPRFAKTTSVSDLCRRLVESRKSAFFPMIYRLICLVLTLPVSTATTERAFSAMNFIKNKLRNKMEDDFLDDLMVLNIEKEFADSIDNDYVIAEFEMSRSRLVRFS
;
A
#
# COMPACT_ATOMS: atom_id res chain seq x y z
N MET A 1 18.82 -32.22 -1.53
CA MET A 1 19.82 -31.31 -0.96
C MET A 1 20.00 -30.18 -1.97
N TYR A 2 19.16 -29.15 -1.90
CA TYR A 2 19.23 -28.00 -2.80
C TYR A 2 20.15 -26.96 -2.17
N ASN A 3 21.31 -26.76 -2.78
CA ASN A 3 22.21 -25.64 -2.48
C ASN A 3 21.50 -24.35 -2.84
N PHE A 4 21.17 -23.55 -1.81
CA PHE A 4 20.79 -22.16 -1.99
C PHE A 4 22.06 -21.43 -2.42
N ASN A 5 22.18 -21.12 -3.72
CA ASN A 5 23.31 -20.40 -4.27
C ASN A 5 23.52 -19.09 -3.52
N ASN A 6 24.78 -18.86 -3.19
CA ASN A 6 25.32 -17.85 -2.30
C ASN A 6 25.42 -16.47 -2.99
N ASP A 7 24.42 -16.08 -3.79
CA ASP A 7 24.24 -14.70 -4.26
C ASP A 7 23.44 -13.93 -3.20
N THR A 8 23.93 -13.99 -1.97
CA THR A 8 23.32 -13.41 -0.77
C THR A 8 23.20 -11.90 -0.96
N PHE A 9 21.95 -11.43 -1.07
CA PHE A 9 21.48 -10.09 -0.76
C PHE A 9 22.44 -9.37 0.21
N ARG A 10 23.29 -8.48 -0.31
CA ARG A 10 24.38 -7.87 0.46
C ARG A 10 23.83 -6.70 1.28
N TYR A 11 24.39 -6.44 2.46
CA TYR A 11 23.98 -5.28 3.28
C TYR A 11 24.06 -3.95 2.51
N GLU A 12 25.06 -3.85 1.63
CA GLU A 12 25.22 -2.75 0.66
C GLU A 12 23.98 -2.55 -0.20
N ASP A 13 23.26 -3.63 -0.56
CA ASP A 13 22.06 -3.56 -1.38
C ASP A 13 20.88 -2.92 -0.62
N LEU A 14 20.79 -3.10 0.70
CA LEU A 14 19.74 -2.47 1.52
C LEU A 14 19.97 -0.97 1.70
N CYS A 15 21.21 -0.57 2.02
CA CYS A 15 21.58 0.84 2.11
C CYS A 15 21.43 1.52 0.73
N ASN A 16 21.82 0.85 -0.35
CA ASN A 16 21.62 1.35 -1.71
C ASN A 16 20.14 1.43 -2.11
N LEU A 17 19.31 0.47 -1.68
CA LEU A 17 17.87 0.50 -1.89
C LEU A 17 17.23 1.70 -1.19
N ALA A 18 17.59 1.94 0.07
CA ALA A 18 17.14 3.11 0.83
C ALA A 18 17.59 4.43 0.17
N LEU A 19 18.87 4.56 -0.20
CA LEU A 19 19.38 5.75 -0.89
C LEU A 19 18.69 6.01 -2.23
N LYS A 20 18.45 4.95 -3.01
CA LYS A 20 17.99 5.07 -4.39
C LYS A 20 16.49 5.29 -4.50
N PHE A 21 15.70 4.60 -3.70
CA PHE A 21 14.24 4.60 -3.81
C PHE A 21 13.56 5.44 -2.72
N TYR A 22 14.24 5.68 -1.60
CA TYR A 22 13.66 6.36 -0.43
C TYR A 22 14.56 7.48 0.13
N PRO A 23 15.13 8.37 -0.71
CA PRO A 23 16.07 9.40 -0.24
C PRO A 23 15.46 10.42 0.73
N MET A 24 14.13 10.57 0.71
CA MET A 24 13.40 11.49 1.60
C MET A 24 12.92 10.83 2.89
N ASP A 25 12.90 9.49 2.96
CA ASP A 25 12.41 8.77 4.12
C ASP A 25 13.50 8.54 5.16
N PHE A 26 14.79 8.57 4.78
CA PHE A 26 15.90 8.32 5.69
C PHE A 26 16.78 9.55 5.84
N SER A 27 16.97 10.02 7.07
CA SER A 27 17.95 11.05 7.40
C SER A 27 19.38 10.49 7.38
N SER A 28 20.41 11.34 7.36
CA SER A 28 21.80 10.89 7.44
C SER A 28 22.09 10.04 8.68
N SER A 29 21.46 10.37 9.82
CA SER A 29 21.54 9.56 11.04
C SER A 29 20.84 8.21 10.91
N ASP A 30 19.69 8.16 10.24
CA ASP A 30 18.96 6.91 9.99
C ASP A 30 19.76 5.99 9.07
N MET A 31 20.48 6.56 8.11
CA MET A 31 21.34 5.78 7.19
C MET A 31 22.55 5.17 7.90
N LEU A 32 23.15 5.88 8.86
CA LEU A 32 24.19 5.31 9.71
C LEU A 32 23.64 4.22 10.63
N ALA A 33 22.45 4.41 11.19
CA ALA A 33 21.79 3.39 12.00
C ALA A 33 21.43 2.15 11.17
N LEU A 34 20.93 2.34 9.95
CA LEU A 34 20.62 1.27 9.01
C LEU A 34 21.86 0.45 8.65
N ASP A 35 22.98 1.12 8.36
CA ASP A 35 24.25 0.45 8.07
C ASP A 35 24.73 -0.42 9.25
N MET A 36 24.69 0.12 10.46
CA MET A 36 24.99 -0.65 11.68
C MET A 36 24.04 -1.83 11.87
N GLU A 37 22.73 -1.63 11.72
CA GLU A 37 21.73 -2.69 11.84
C GLU A 37 21.97 -3.80 10.82
N CYS A 38 22.28 -3.45 9.57
CA CYS A 38 22.48 -4.42 8.50
C CYS A 38 23.67 -5.35 8.75
N GLY A 39 24.74 -4.83 9.39
CA GLY A 39 25.90 -5.63 9.78
C GLY A 39 25.56 -6.78 10.73
N TYR A 40 24.58 -6.60 11.62
CA TYR A 40 24.18 -7.62 12.59
C TYR A 40 22.95 -8.44 12.15
N PHE A 41 22.04 -7.84 11.39
CA PHE A 41 20.75 -8.40 11.05
C PHE A 41 20.81 -9.77 10.38
N LEU A 42 21.67 -9.92 9.36
CA LEU A 42 21.77 -11.19 8.62
C LEU A 42 22.25 -12.33 9.54
N THR A 43 23.24 -12.03 10.38
CA THR A 43 23.78 -13.03 11.32
C THR A 43 22.77 -13.43 12.38
N ASP A 44 21.96 -12.50 12.87
CA ASP A 44 20.90 -12.77 13.85
C ASP A 44 19.76 -13.59 13.22
N ILE A 45 19.31 -13.21 12.01
CA ILE A 45 18.27 -13.95 11.28
C ILE A 45 18.71 -15.36 10.93
N GLN A 46 19.93 -15.56 10.46
CA GLN A 46 20.44 -16.90 10.10
C GLN A 46 20.54 -17.83 11.32
N ARG A 47 20.80 -17.25 12.51
CA ARG A 47 20.88 -18.01 13.76
C ARG A 47 19.52 -18.35 14.34
N ASP A 48 18.48 -17.61 14.00
CA ASP A 48 17.14 -17.82 14.52
C ASP A 48 16.37 -18.81 13.63
N PRO A 49 16.09 -20.05 14.10
CA PRO A 49 15.42 -21.07 13.30
C PRO A 49 13.99 -20.67 12.89
N ARG A 50 13.40 -19.66 13.55
CA ARG A 50 12.11 -19.10 13.12
C ARG A 50 12.20 -18.47 11.75
N PHE A 51 13.36 -18.01 11.28
CA PHE A 51 13.49 -17.40 9.97
C PHE A 51 13.91 -18.38 8.87
N ALA A 52 14.25 -19.63 9.20
CA ALA A 52 14.68 -20.64 8.23
C ALA A 52 13.59 -21.03 7.20
N LYS A 53 12.32 -20.74 7.49
CA LYS A 53 11.16 -21.02 6.61
C LYS A 53 10.62 -19.77 5.90
N THR A 54 11.33 -18.66 5.95
CA THR A 54 10.87 -17.40 5.35
C THR A 54 10.96 -17.47 3.83
N THR A 55 9.84 -17.36 3.13
CA THR A 55 9.78 -17.44 1.65
C THR A 55 9.43 -16.13 0.96
N SER A 56 8.91 -15.15 1.70
CA SER A 56 8.49 -13.84 1.16
C SER A 56 8.83 -12.70 2.11
N VAL A 57 8.89 -11.49 1.57
CA VAL A 57 9.12 -10.26 2.35
C VAL A 57 7.99 -10.02 3.37
N SER A 58 6.75 -10.39 3.03
CA SER A 58 5.61 -10.33 3.96
C SER A 58 5.77 -11.30 5.12
N ASP A 59 6.26 -12.52 4.87
CA ASP A 59 6.53 -13.51 5.91
C ASP A 59 7.71 -13.07 6.79
N LEU A 60 8.73 -12.45 6.19
CA LEU A 60 9.84 -11.83 6.92
C LEU A 60 9.33 -10.75 7.89
N CYS A 61 8.50 -9.84 7.39
CA CYS A 61 7.91 -8.76 8.19
C CYS A 61 7.11 -9.32 9.37
N ARG A 62 6.25 -10.29 9.12
CA ARG A 62 5.46 -10.96 10.18
C ARG A 62 6.36 -11.58 11.24
N ARG A 63 7.38 -12.34 10.84
CA ARG A 63 8.29 -13.01 11.78
C ARG A 63 9.12 -12.01 12.60
N LEU A 64 9.51 -10.87 12.03
CA LEU A 64 10.21 -9.81 12.75
C LEU A 64 9.36 -9.23 13.89
N VAL A 65 8.05 -9.06 13.66
CA VAL A 65 7.11 -8.59 14.68
C VAL A 65 6.91 -9.66 15.75
N GLU A 66 6.67 -10.91 15.36
CA GLU A 66 6.47 -12.04 16.27
C GLU A 66 7.69 -12.28 17.18
N SER A 67 8.90 -12.14 16.64
CA SER A 67 10.14 -12.32 17.38
C SER A 67 10.56 -11.06 18.16
N ARG A 68 9.76 -9.98 18.13
CA ARG A 68 10.08 -8.64 18.64
C ARG A 68 11.37 -8.03 18.07
N LYS A 69 11.90 -8.59 16.97
CA LYS A 69 13.11 -8.10 16.31
C LYS A 69 12.87 -6.79 15.57
N SER A 70 11.62 -6.44 15.26
CA SER A 70 11.24 -5.12 14.75
C SER A 70 11.65 -3.96 15.66
N ALA A 71 11.75 -4.17 16.98
CA ALA A 71 12.22 -3.16 17.92
C ALA A 71 13.76 -3.09 18.02
N PHE A 72 14.45 -4.18 17.67
CA PHE A 72 15.92 -4.25 17.67
C PHE A 72 16.53 -3.77 16.35
N PHE A 73 15.79 -3.90 15.25
CA PHE A 73 16.18 -3.44 13.92
C PHE A 73 15.12 -2.50 13.33
N PRO A 74 14.89 -1.32 13.96
CA PRO A 74 13.85 -0.40 13.55
C PRO A 74 14.04 0.15 12.14
N MET A 75 15.28 0.41 11.68
CA MET A 75 15.52 0.94 10.34
C MET A 75 15.26 -0.11 9.27
N ILE A 76 15.70 -1.36 9.50
CA ILE A 76 15.43 -2.45 8.57
C ILE A 76 13.93 -2.77 8.51
N TYR A 77 13.26 -2.80 9.66
CA TYR A 77 11.82 -2.99 9.70
C TYR A 77 11.07 -1.91 8.93
N ARG A 78 11.47 -0.64 9.10
CA ARG A 78 10.91 0.49 8.35
C ARG A 78 11.11 0.33 6.84
N LEU A 79 12.31 -0.03 6.39
CA LEU A 79 12.61 -0.26 4.98
C LEU A 79 11.74 -1.39 4.39
N ILE A 80 11.57 -2.49 5.13
CA ILE A 80 10.69 -3.60 4.73
C ILE A 80 9.23 -3.13 4.60
N CYS A 81 8.74 -2.32 5.55
CA CYS A 81 7.39 -1.76 5.48
C CYS A 81 7.20 -0.85 4.26
N LEU A 82 8.18 0.00 3.95
CA LEU A 82 8.15 0.85 2.75
C LEU A 82 8.07 0.00 1.48
N VAL A 83 8.91 -1.04 1.38
CA VAL A 83 8.92 -1.99 0.26
C VAL A 83 7.62 -2.78 0.13
N LEU A 84 6.92 -3.06 1.23
CA LEU A 84 5.62 -3.74 1.20
C LEU A 84 4.46 -2.78 0.90
N THR A 85 4.59 -1.52 1.28
CA THR A 85 3.54 -0.50 1.08
C THR A 85 3.53 -0.02 -0.38
N LEU A 86 4.69 0.15 -1.01
CA LEU A 86 4.76 0.61 -2.41
C LEU A 86 3.99 -0.30 -3.40
N PRO A 87 4.17 -1.64 -3.43
CA PRO A 87 3.40 -2.53 -4.30
C PRO A 87 1.89 -2.43 -4.07
N VAL A 88 1.48 -2.26 -2.81
CA VAL A 88 0.06 -2.09 -2.45
C VAL A 88 -0.46 -0.76 -2.98
N SER A 89 0.30 0.32 -2.81
CA SER A 89 -0.05 1.64 -3.35
C SER A 89 -0.09 1.64 -4.88
N THR A 90 0.90 1.06 -5.56
CA THR A 90 0.91 0.98 -7.03
C THR A 90 -0.21 0.12 -7.57
N ALA A 91 -0.48 -1.04 -6.96
CA ALA A 91 -1.61 -1.88 -7.37
C ALA A 91 -2.96 -1.20 -7.12
N THR A 92 -3.09 -0.44 -6.02
CA THR A 92 -4.31 0.31 -5.69
C THR A 92 -4.53 1.45 -6.67
N THR A 93 -3.48 2.22 -6.99
CA THR A 93 -3.59 3.30 -7.98
C THR A 93 -3.85 2.74 -9.37
N GLU A 94 -3.19 1.67 -9.80
CA GLU A 94 -3.47 1.00 -11.08
C GLU A 94 -4.91 0.47 -11.15
N ARG A 95 -5.43 -0.12 -10.06
CA ARG A 95 -6.84 -0.53 -9.96
C ARG A 95 -7.78 0.66 -10.05
N ALA A 96 -7.49 1.76 -9.37
CA ALA A 96 -8.29 2.98 -9.42
C ALA A 96 -8.29 3.60 -10.83
N PHE A 97 -7.13 3.68 -11.48
CA PHE A 97 -7.01 4.13 -12.87
C PHE A 97 -7.73 3.19 -13.85
N SER A 98 -7.69 1.88 -13.62
CA SER A 98 -8.45 0.91 -14.42
C SER A 98 -9.96 1.10 -14.25
N ALA A 99 -10.43 1.26 -13.01
CA ALA A 99 -11.84 1.53 -12.71
C ALA A 99 -12.29 2.86 -13.33
N MET A 100 -11.46 3.90 -13.27
CA MET A 100 -11.67 5.18 -13.93
C MET A 100 -11.76 5.04 -15.45
N ASN A 101 -10.82 4.32 -16.08
CA ASN A 101 -10.86 4.06 -17.52
C ASN A 101 -12.09 3.25 -17.91
N PHE A 102 -12.53 2.30 -17.08
CA PHE A 102 -13.76 1.53 -17.29
C PHE A 102 -15.00 2.44 -17.22
N ILE A 103 -15.10 3.28 -16.19
CA ILE A 103 -16.16 4.28 -16.02
C ILE A 103 -16.20 5.24 -17.22
N LYS A 104 -15.06 5.84 -17.56
CA LYS A 104 -14.92 6.80 -18.66
C LYS A 104 -15.25 6.19 -20.03
N ASN A 105 -14.87 4.94 -20.27
CA ASN A 105 -15.20 4.24 -21.52
C ASN A 105 -16.66 3.77 -21.56
N LYS A 106 -17.24 3.35 -20.44
CA LYS A 106 -18.66 2.94 -20.36
C LYS A 106 -19.63 4.12 -20.45
N LEU A 107 -19.24 5.30 -19.94
CA LEU A 107 -20.07 6.51 -19.87
C LEU A 107 -19.71 7.57 -20.91
N ARG A 108 -18.92 7.19 -21.93
CA ARG A 108 -18.27 8.04 -22.96
C ARG A 108 -19.18 8.96 -23.79
N ASN A 109 -20.47 9.05 -23.49
CA ASN A 109 -21.39 9.94 -24.19
C ASN A 109 -22.11 10.98 -23.32
N LYS A 110 -21.88 11.10 -21.99
CA LYS A 110 -22.70 12.06 -21.22
C LYS A 110 -22.24 12.57 -19.84
N MET A 111 -20.94 12.75 -19.56
CA MET A 111 -20.51 13.27 -18.25
C MET A 111 -19.63 14.51 -18.34
N GLU A 112 -20.03 15.53 -17.59
CA GLU A 112 -19.25 16.70 -17.18
C GLU A 112 -18.26 16.27 -16.08
N ASP A 113 -17.08 16.92 -15.99
CA ASP A 113 -15.96 16.49 -15.12
C ASP A 113 -16.39 16.36 -13.64
N ASP A 114 -17.31 17.20 -13.16
CA ASP A 114 -17.81 17.16 -11.77
C ASP A 114 -18.48 15.83 -11.40
N PHE A 115 -19.26 15.23 -12.31
CA PHE A 115 -19.92 13.95 -12.06
C PHE A 115 -18.92 12.77 -12.13
N LEU A 116 -17.80 12.94 -12.82
CA LEU A 116 -16.71 11.96 -12.80
C LEU A 116 -15.99 11.97 -11.46
N ASP A 117 -15.73 13.16 -10.91
CA ASP A 117 -15.11 13.32 -9.59
C ASP A 117 -15.97 12.71 -8.49
N ASP A 118 -17.28 12.98 -8.49
CA ASP A 118 -18.24 12.37 -7.55
C ASP A 118 -18.23 10.83 -7.64
N LEU A 119 -18.17 10.29 -8.85
CA LEU A 119 -18.15 8.84 -9.08
C LEU A 119 -16.81 8.21 -8.67
N MET A 120 -15.70 8.92 -8.78
CA MET A 120 -14.41 8.46 -8.24
C MET A 120 -14.45 8.37 -6.72
N VAL A 121 -15.00 9.38 -6.05
CA VAL A 121 -15.17 9.39 -4.59
C VAL A 121 -15.99 8.17 -4.15
N LEU A 122 -17.13 7.91 -4.81
CA LEU A 122 -17.95 6.72 -4.54
C LEU A 122 -17.21 5.40 -4.77
N ASN A 123 -16.28 5.36 -5.73
CA ASN A 123 -15.55 4.14 -6.06
C ASN A 123 -14.36 3.88 -5.11
N ILE A 124 -13.74 4.93 -4.59
CA ILE A 124 -12.74 4.85 -3.52
C ILE A 124 -13.42 4.42 -2.22
N GLU A 125 -14.56 5.04 -1.90
CA GLU A 125 -15.37 4.76 -0.71
C GLU A 125 -16.40 3.64 -0.95
N LYS A 126 -16.12 2.71 -1.87
CA LYS A 126 -17.12 1.74 -2.33
C LYS A 126 -17.69 0.89 -1.19
N GLU A 127 -16.87 0.49 -0.22
CA GLU A 127 -17.36 -0.29 0.93
C GLU A 127 -18.37 0.49 1.78
N PHE A 128 -18.19 1.81 1.87
CA PHE A 128 -19.14 2.70 2.53
C PHE A 128 -20.36 2.96 1.62
N ALA A 129 -20.16 3.19 0.33
CA ALA A 129 -21.24 3.39 -0.62
C ALA A 129 -22.16 2.17 -0.75
N ASP A 130 -21.60 0.95 -0.73
CA ASP A 130 -22.35 -0.31 -0.75
C ASP A 130 -23.16 -0.52 0.54
N SER A 131 -22.84 0.20 1.63
CA SER A 131 -23.61 0.20 2.88
C SER A 131 -24.82 1.16 2.86
N ILE A 132 -24.89 2.05 1.86
CA ILE A 132 -25.98 2.99 1.68
C ILE A 132 -27.10 2.30 0.89
N ASP A 133 -28.31 2.33 1.44
CA ASP A 133 -29.49 1.82 0.74
C ASP A 133 -29.94 2.80 -0.36
N ASN A 134 -29.97 2.32 -1.60
CA ASN A 134 -30.42 3.12 -2.74
C ASN A 134 -31.89 3.52 -2.61
N ASP A 135 -32.74 2.67 -2.03
CA ASP A 135 -34.16 2.99 -1.85
C ASP A 135 -34.34 4.12 -0.83
N TYR A 136 -33.53 4.14 0.23
CA TYR A 136 -33.45 5.25 1.17
C TYR A 136 -32.98 6.55 0.50
N VAL A 137 -31.92 6.51 -0.33
CA VAL A 137 -31.43 7.70 -1.06
C VAL A 137 -32.48 8.24 -2.03
N ILE A 138 -33.20 7.36 -2.72
CA ILE A 138 -34.29 7.74 -3.63
C ILE A 138 -35.42 8.41 -2.84
N ALA A 139 -35.84 7.82 -1.72
CA ALA A 139 -36.88 8.37 -0.87
C ALA A 139 -36.49 9.75 -0.29
N GLU A 140 -35.26 9.91 0.20
CA GLU A 140 -34.75 11.18 0.71
C GLU A 140 -34.66 12.25 -0.39
N PHE A 141 -34.25 11.84 -1.61
CA PHE A 141 -34.23 12.72 -2.78
C PHE A 141 -35.64 13.15 -3.21
N GLU A 142 -36.61 12.25 -3.17
CA GLU A 142 -38.03 12.55 -3.42
C GLU A 142 -38.60 13.51 -2.36
N MET A 143 -38.30 13.28 -1.07
CA MET A 143 -38.71 14.16 0.02
C MET A 143 -38.07 15.55 -0.06
N SER A 144 -36.86 15.65 -0.63
CA SER A 144 -36.14 16.91 -0.83
C SER A 144 -36.64 17.74 -2.03
N ARG A 145 -37.65 17.25 -2.79
CA ARG A 145 -38.21 17.97 -3.95
C ARG A 145 -39.18 19.10 -3.58
N SER A 146 -38.65 20.24 -3.17
CA SER A 146 -39.28 21.56 -3.36
C SER A 146 -39.00 22.16 -4.77
N ARG A 147 -38.76 21.31 -5.78
CA ARG A 147 -38.29 21.72 -7.12
C ARG A 147 -39.11 21.12 -8.27
N LEU A 148 -40.43 20.98 -8.10
CA LEU A 148 -41.32 20.93 -9.26
C LEU A 148 -41.52 22.36 -9.74
N VAL A 149 -40.78 22.78 -10.76
CA VAL A 149 -41.14 23.99 -11.51
C VAL A 149 -42.53 23.71 -12.09
N ARG A 150 -43.54 24.44 -11.59
CA ARG A 150 -44.87 24.43 -12.19
C ARG A 150 -44.75 25.06 -13.57
N PHE A 151 -44.87 24.25 -14.62
CA PHE A 151 -45.13 24.77 -15.94
C PHE A 151 -46.58 25.24 -15.97
N SER A 152 -46.78 26.56 -16.13
CA SER A 152 -48.06 27.18 -16.48
C SER A 152 -48.27 27.15 -17.98
#